data_AF-X1S8J7-F1
#
_entry.id   AF-X1S8J7-F1
#
_cell.length_a   1.000
_cell.length_b   1.000
_cell.length_c   1.000
_cell.angle_alpha   90.00
_cell.angle_beta   90.00
_cell.angle_gamma   90.00
#
_symmetry.space_group_name_H-M   'P 1'
#
loop_
_entity.id
_entity.type
_entity.pdbx_description
1 polymer ?
#
loop_
_entity_poly.entity_id
_entity_poly.type
_entity_poly.pdbx_seq_one_letter_code
_entity_poly.pdbx_strand_id
1 'polypeptide(L)' 'EKFKANPETSAPAQDQPKIQKCKCGDCGIAFTVPIDKEWPTVTCPNTECGRVYTRKEVLG' A
#
# COMPACT_ATOMS: atom_id res chain seq x y z
N GLU A 1 -27.18 27.92 -17.70
CA GLU A 1 -27.30 27.13 -16.47
C GLU A 1 -26.01 26.35 -16.19
N LYS A 2 -25.82 25.93 -14.93
CA LYS A 2 -24.62 25.35 -14.33
C LYS A 2 -24.62 23.82 -14.49
N PHE A 3 -23.74 23.25 -15.31
CA PHE A 3 -23.36 21.82 -15.18
C PHE A 3 -21.89 21.61 -15.59
N LYS A 4 -21.01 21.53 -14.59
CA LYS A 4 -19.64 21.02 -14.69
C LYS A 4 -19.74 19.50 -14.87
N ALA A 5 -19.57 19.02 -16.09
CA ALA A 5 -19.39 17.60 -16.35
C ALA A 5 -17.88 17.34 -16.46
N ASN A 6 -17.26 16.97 -15.34
CA ASN A 6 -16.00 16.24 -15.36
C ASN A 6 -16.40 14.76 -15.47
N PRO A 7 -16.20 14.08 -16.60
CA PRO A 7 -16.26 12.62 -16.60
C PRO A 7 -14.91 12.12 -16.08
N GLU A 8 -14.64 12.32 -14.79
CA GLU A 8 -13.82 11.34 -14.08
C GLU A 8 -14.72 10.12 -13.93
N THR A 9 -14.79 9.36 -15.03
CA THR A 9 -15.23 7.97 -15.05
C THR A 9 -14.57 7.30 -13.86
N SER A 10 -15.35 7.19 -12.79
CA SER A 10 -15.12 6.21 -11.73
C SER A 10 -15.34 4.87 -12.41
N ALA A 11 -14.33 4.41 -13.16
CA ALA A 11 -14.23 3.01 -13.50
C ALA A 11 -14.39 2.27 -12.16
N PRO A 12 -15.29 1.29 -12.05
CA PRO A 12 -15.29 0.45 -10.87
C PRO A 12 -13.86 -0.08 -10.79
N ALA A 13 -13.16 0.17 -9.69
CA ALA A 13 -11.82 -0.36 -9.44
C ALA A 13 -11.93 -1.87 -9.23
N GLN A 14 -12.39 -2.58 -10.24
CA GLN A 14 -12.36 -4.03 -10.38
C GLN A 14 -10.95 -4.32 -10.85
N ASP A 15 -10.15 -4.94 -9.99
CA ASP A 15 -8.75 -5.30 -10.22
C ASP A 15 -7.71 -4.18 -10.01
N GLN A 16 -7.87 -3.33 -8.99
CA GLN A 16 -6.68 -2.69 -8.41
C GLN A 16 -6.14 -3.58 -7.30
N PRO A 17 -4.85 -3.98 -7.34
CA PRO A 17 -4.26 -4.78 -6.29
C PRO A 17 -4.45 -4.01 -4.99
N LYS A 18 -5.13 -4.63 -4.02
CA LYS A 18 -5.30 -4.03 -2.71
C LYS A 18 -3.89 -3.83 -2.15
N ILE A 19 -3.47 -2.58 -1.96
CA ILE A 19 -2.19 -2.22 -1.38
C ILE A 19 -2.40 -1.49 -0.06
N GLN A 20 -1.59 -1.81 0.95
CA GLN A 20 -1.56 -1.10 2.22
C GLN A 20 -0.32 -0.22 2.25
N LYS A 21 -0.50 1.05 2.63
CA LYS A 21 0.61 1.94 2.94
C LYS A 21 1.11 1.60 4.34
N CYS A 22 2.36 1.18 4.43
CA CYS A 22 3.08 0.94 5.67
C CYS A 22 4.18 1.98 5.83
N LYS A 23 4.56 2.26 7.08
CA LYS A 23 5.72 3.10 7.39
C LYS A 23 6.66 2.29 8.26
N CYS A 24 7.92 2.21 7.84
CA CYS A 24 8.96 1.57 8.62
C CYS A 24 9.15 2.32 9.94
N GLY A 25 9.05 1.64 11.08
CA GLY A 25 9.23 2.24 12.41
C GLY A 25 10.67 2.62 12.73
N ASP A 26 11.63 2.06 11.99
CA ASP A 26 13.07 2.22 12.24
C ASP A 26 13.66 3.40 11.46
N CYS A 27 13.60 3.32 10.13
CA CYS A 27 14.12 4.36 9.25
C CYS A 27 13.05 5.36 8.79
N GLY A 28 11.77 5.17 9.15
CA GLY A 28 10.70 6.10 8.80
C GLY A 28 10.25 6.07 7.34
N ILE A 29 10.80 5.20 6.50
CA ILE A 29 10.44 5.13 5.08
C ILE A 29 8.99 4.65 4.91
N ALA A 30 8.21 5.36 4.11
CA ALA A 30 6.89 4.92 3.71
C ALA A 30 7.00 3.97 2.52
N PHE A 31 6.34 2.82 2.59
CA PHE A 31 6.31 1.82 1.54
C PHE A 31 4.92 1.24 1.37
N THR A 32 4.66 0.60 0.24
CA THR A 32 3.37 -0.03 -0.04
C THR A 32 3.55 -1.52 -0.18
N VAL A 33 2.61 -2.28 0.38
CA VAL A 33 2.63 -3.74 0.33
C VAL A 33 1.32 -4.26 -0.25
N PRO A 34 1.36 -5.24 -1.16
CA PRO A 34 0.16 -5.83 -1.72
C PRO A 34 -0.54 -6.70 -0.67
N ILE A 35 -1.71 -6.33 -0.20
CA ILE A 35 -2.50 -7.15 0.74
C ILE A 35 -3.31 -8.24 0.06
N ASP A 36 -3.50 -8.09 -1.25
CA ASP A 36 -4.19 -9.05 -2.11
C ASP A 36 -3.44 -10.41 -2.15
N LYS A 37 -2.11 -10.36 -2.12
CA LYS A 37 -1.27 -11.55 -2.04
C LYS A 37 -1.00 -11.91 -0.59
N GLU A 38 -1.07 -13.20 -0.26
CA GLU A 38 -0.57 -13.69 1.02
C GLU A 38 0.96 -13.69 0.99
N TRP A 39 1.56 -12.87 1.84
CA TRP A 39 2.99 -12.84 2.10
C TRP A 39 3.23 -13.06 3.59
N PRO A 40 4.22 -13.90 3.97
CA PRO A 40 4.52 -14.17 5.38
C PRO A 40 5.20 -12.96 6.05
N THR A 41 6.14 -12.35 5.34
CA THR A 41 6.93 -11.21 5.79
C THR A 41 7.21 -10.26 4.63
N VAL A 42 7.44 -9.00 4.96
CA VAL A 42 7.86 -7.96 4.02
C VAL A 42 9.08 -7.25 4.58
N THR A 43 10.12 -7.17 3.77
CA THR A 43 11.34 -6.44 4.15
C THR A 43 11.18 -4.98 3.80
N CYS A 44 11.62 -4.11 4.70
CA CYS A 44 11.76 -2.68 4.45
C CYS A 44 12.51 -2.46 3.13
N PRO A 45 11.99 -1.65 2.20
CA PRO A 45 12.68 -1.40 0.92
C PRO A 45 13.97 -0.60 1.10
N ASN A 46 14.15 0.05 2.25
CA ASN A 46 15.45 0.61 2.62
C ASN A 46 16.43 -0.53 2.96
N THR A 47 17.36 -0.79 2.05
CA THR A 47 18.40 -1.82 2.18
C THR A 47 19.31 -1.60 3.38
N GLU A 48 19.51 -0.35 3.81
CA GLU A 48 20.31 -0.03 4.99
C GLU A 48 19.59 -0.37 6.29
N CYS A 49 18.25 -0.38 6.27
CA CYS A 49 17.45 -0.75 7.43
C CYS A 49 17.32 -2.27 7.56
N GLY A 50 17.02 -2.97 6.46
CA GLY A 50 16.91 -4.45 6.44
C GLY A 50 15.82 -5.03 7.35
N ARG A 51 14.97 -4.19 7.94
CA ARG A 51 13.95 -4.61 8.91
C ARG A 51 12.87 -5.43 8.25
N VAL A 52 12.56 -6.58 8.84
CA VAL A 52 11.52 -7.49 8.34
C VAL A 52 10.25 -7.29 9.16
N TYR A 53 9.16 -6.98 8.48
CA TYR A 53 7.83 -6.83 9.04
C TYR A 53 7.00 -8.08 8.75
N THR A 54 6.17 -8.50 9.69
CA THR A 54 5.20 -9.57 9.44
C THR A 54 3.90 -9.00 8.88
N ARG A 55 3.11 -9.83 8.18
CA ARG A 55 1.80 -9.40 7.66
C ARG A 55 0.89 -8.82 8.73
N LYS A 56 0.86 -9.42 9.92
CA LYS A 56 0.10 -8.91 11.07
C LYS A 56 0.60 -7.54 11.53
N GLU A 57 1.92 -7.34 11.61
CA GLU A 57 2.47 -6.06 12.06
C GLU A 57 2.16 -4.90 11.11
N VAL A 58 2.09 -5.17 9.80
CA VAL A 58 1.75 -4.16 8.79
C VAL A 58 0.25 -3.92 8.65
N LEU A 59 -0.57 -4.95 8.86
CA LEU A 59 -2.04 -4.86 8.71
C LEU A 59 -2.77 -4.49 10.02
N GLY A 60 -2.10 -4.63 11.17
CA GLY A 60 -2.73 -4.51 12.49
C GLY A 60 -3.58 -5.73 12.85
#